data_AF-V4PSV4-F1
#
_entry.id   AF-V4PSV4-F1
#
_cell.length_a   1.000
_cell.length_b   1.000
_cell.length_c   1.000
_cell.angle_alpha   90.00
_cell.angle_beta   90.00
_cell.angle_gamma   90.00
#
_symmetry.space_group_name_H-M   'P 1'
#
loop_
_entity.id
_entity.type
_entity.pdbx_description
1 polymer ?
#
loop_
_entity_poly.entity_id
_entity_poly.type
_entity_poly.pdbx_seq_one_letter_code
_entity_poly.pdbx_strand_id
1 'polypeptide(L)'
;MKLCRYGPKGQEKPGIVDADGRIRDLSGLLTDITADTVRLSQLAKLQDNDLNALPVVEGQPRYGVPVANIGKIIAVGLNYADHAAESNLPVPPEPIYFTKATSSLSGPNDDVIKPRDATKMDWEVELGIIIGKTCRYIDAADALSHVAGYVLVNDVSERAFQKERGTQWVKGKGCDTFCPTGPWLVTADE
;
A
#
# COMPACT_ATOMS: atom_id res chain seq x y z
N MET A 1 -7.29 1.85 -14.14
CA MET A 1 -8.34 1.37 -13.19
C MET A 1 -8.00 1.75 -11.75
N LYS A 2 -9.00 1.97 -10.88
CA LYS A 2 -8.82 2.29 -9.45
C LYS A 2 -9.49 1.24 -8.56
N LEU A 3 -8.76 0.19 -8.18
CA LEU A 3 -9.28 -0.95 -7.40
C LEU A 3 -9.23 -0.67 -5.90
N CYS A 4 -10.29 -0.98 -5.16
CA CYS A 4 -10.39 -0.74 -3.72
C CYS A 4 -11.04 -1.92 -2.99
N ARG A 5 -10.79 -2.03 -1.69
CA ARG A 5 -11.57 -2.90 -0.80
C ARG A 5 -12.40 -2.01 0.10
N TYR A 6 -13.69 -2.29 0.27
CA TYR A 6 -14.60 -1.46 1.05
C TYR A 6 -15.45 -2.27 2.04
N GLY A 7 -15.87 -1.65 3.14
CA GLY A 7 -16.71 -2.26 4.16
C GLY A 7 -16.05 -2.34 5.56
N PRO A 8 -16.73 -3.01 6.51
CA PRO A 8 -16.23 -3.18 7.87
C PRO A 8 -14.87 -3.91 7.88
N LYS A 9 -14.03 -3.59 8.87
CA LYS A 9 -12.70 -4.20 9.01
C LYS A 9 -12.80 -5.72 9.10
N GLY A 10 -12.09 -6.43 8.22
CA GLY A 10 -12.09 -7.89 8.15
C GLY A 10 -13.28 -8.50 7.40
N GLN A 11 -14.18 -7.67 6.86
CA GLN A 11 -15.34 -8.07 6.05
C GLN A 11 -15.40 -7.25 4.75
N GLU A 12 -14.24 -6.76 4.29
CA GLU A 12 -14.21 -5.94 3.09
C GLU A 12 -14.58 -6.73 1.84
N LYS A 13 -15.26 -6.06 0.92
CA LYS A 13 -15.58 -6.53 -0.42
C LYS A 13 -14.69 -5.84 -1.47
N PRO A 14 -14.41 -6.50 -2.60
CA PRO A 14 -13.71 -5.86 -3.70
C PRO A 14 -14.62 -4.85 -4.41
N GLY A 15 -14.04 -3.72 -4.82
CA GLY A 15 -14.72 -2.70 -5.61
C GLY A 15 -13.79 -1.93 -6.54
N ILE A 16 -14.37 -1.16 -7.45
CA ILE A 16 -13.65 -0.25 -8.34
C ILE A 16 -14.22 1.15 -8.22
N VAL A 17 -13.37 2.16 -8.24
CA VAL A 17 -13.79 3.58 -8.27
C VAL A 17 -13.97 4.01 -9.72
N ASP A 18 -15.17 4.46 -10.05
CA ASP A 18 -15.52 4.94 -11.40
C ASP A 18 -15.10 6.40 -11.64
N ALA A 19 -15.35 6.89 -12.85
CA ALA A 19 -14.97 8.24 -13.26
C ALA A 19 -15.67 9.35 -12.45
N ASP A 20 -16.84 9.06 -11.86
CA ASP A 20 -17.58 9.98 -10.99
C ASP A 20 -17.12 9.87 -9.51
N GLY A 21 -16.13 9.02 -9.22
CA GLY A 21 -15.63 8.78 -7.88
C GLY A 21 -16.50 7.85 -7.04
N ARG A 22 -17.49 7.17 -7.63
CA ARG A 22 -18.35 6.20 -6.94
C ARG A 22 -17.70 4.83 -6.90
N ILE A 23 -17.92 4.09 -5.82
CA ILE A 23 -17.49 2.69 -5.73
C ILE A 23 -18.52 1.82 -6.46
N ARG A 24 -18.04 0.87 -7.28
CA ARG A 24 -18.84 -0.20 -7.89
C ARG A 24 -18.43 -1.55 -7.33
N ASP A 25 -19.42 -2.38 -7.03
CA ASP A 25 -19.22 -3.69 -6.41
C ASP A 25 -18.61 -4.68 -7.42
N LEU A 26 -17.41 -5.19 -7.14
CA LEU A 26 -16.71 -6.17 -7.97
C LEU A 26 -16.98 -7.63 -7.56
N SER A 27 -17.79 -7.87 -6.52
CA SER A 27 -17.98 -9.22 -5.96
C SER A 27 -18.64 -10.21 -6.93
N GLY A 28 -19.30 -9.71 -7.99
CA GLY A 28 -19.79 -10.56 -9.09
C GLY A 28 -18.71 -11.08 -10.04
N LEU A 29 -17.52 -10.46 -10.06
CA LEU A 29 -16.41 -10.81 -10.95
C LEU A 29 -15.23 -11.46 -10.21
N LEU A 30 -14.99 -11.09 -8.96
CA LEU A 30 -13.93 -11.65 -8.12
C LEU A 30 -14.34 -11.76 -6.66
N THR A 31 -13.78 -12.74 -5.96
CA THR A 31 -14.05 -12.94 -4.53
C THR A 31 -13.44 -11.84 -3.66
N ASP A 32 -12.19 -11.45 -3.93
CA ASP A 32 -11.49 -10.36 -3.23
C ASP A 32 -10.30 -9.86 -4.07
N ILE A 33 -9.77 -8.67 -3.76
CA ILE A 33 -8.54 -8.16 -4.35
C ILE A 33 -7.36 -8.66 -3.52
N THR A 34 -6.60 -9.60 -4.06
CA THR A 34 -5.44 -10.24 -3.42
C THR A 34 -4.20 -10.11 -4.32
N ALA A 35 -3.04 -10.58 -3.81
CA ALA A 35 -1.82 -10.71 -4.61
C ALA A 35 -2.01 -11.50 -5.92
N ASP A 36 -2.96 -12.46 -5.97
CA ASP A 36 -3.22 -13.24 -7.18
C ASP A 36 -4.10 -12.50 -8.19
N THR A 37 -5.09 -11.73 -7.73
CA THR A 37 -5.99 -10.98 -8.63
C THR A 37 -5.35 -9.71 -9.18
N VAL A 38 -4.34 -9.16 -8.50
CA VAL A 38 -3.56 -8.02 -9.02
C VAL A 38 -2.42 -8.45 -9.94
N ARG A 39 -2.32 -9.75 -10.28
CA ARG A 39 -1.41 -10.18 -11.33
C ARG A 39 -1.77 -9.52 -12.65
N LEU A 40 -0.78 -9.12 -13.44
CA LEU A 40 -1.00 -8.41 -14.71
C LEU A 40 -1.97 -9.13 -15.65
N SER A 41 -1.87 -10.47 -15.73
CA SER A 41 -2.77 -11.28 -16.56
C SER A 41 -4.22 -11.34 -16.04
N GLN A 42 -4.43 -11.13 -14.74
CA GLN A 42 -5.77 -11.08 -14.14
C GLN A 42 -6.35 -9.67 -14.24
N LEU A 43 -5.53 -8.63 -14.09
CA LEU A 43 -5.94 -7.24 -14.32
C LEU A 43 -6.40 -7.04 -15.77
N ALA A 44 -5.67 -7.58 -16.76
CA ALA A 44 -6.08 -7.55 -18.17
C ALA A 44 -7.46 -8.20 -18.39
N LYS A 45 -7.70 -9.38 -17.80
CA LYS A 45 -9.02 -10.04 -17.87
C LYS A 45 -10.12 -9.25 -17.19
N LEU A 46 -9.80 -8.54 -16.11
CA LEU A 46 -10.77 -7.69 -15.43
C LEU A 46 -11.18 -6.51 -16.31
N GLN A 47 -10.22 -5.91 -17.04
CA GLN A 47 -10.45 -4.82 -17.99
C GLN A 47 -11.36 -5.21 -19.16
N ASP A 48 -11.44 -6.49 -19.53
CA ASP A 48 -12.33 -6.96 -20.59
C ASP A 48 -13.82 -6.88 -20.23
N ASN A 49 -14.17 -6.56 -18.98
CA ASN A 49 -15.55 -6.43 -18.50
C ASN A 49 -16.04 -4.98 -18.62
N ASP A 50 -17.36 -4.80 -18.77
CA ASP A 50 -17.98 -3.48 -18.61
C ASP A 50 -18.09 -3.10 -17.13
N LEU A 51 -17.03 -2.50 -16.61
CA LEU A 51 -16.94 -2.08 -15.21
C LEU A 51 -17.95 -0.97 -14.86
N ASN A 52 -18.46 -0.23 -15.84
CA ASN A 52 -19.47 0.81 -15.64
C ASN A 52 -20.90 0.24 -15.55
N ALA A 53 -21.12 -1.01 -15.95
CA ALA A 53 -22.39 -1.70 -15.76
C ALA A 53 -22.52 -2.32 -14.36
N LEU A 54 -21.44 -2.37 -13.58
CA LEU A 54 -21.46 -2.94 -12.23
C LEU A 54 -22.29 -2.11 -11.25
N PRO A 55 -22.96 -2.75 -10.27
CA PRO A 55 -23.79 -2.06 -9.29
C PRO A 55 -23.00 -1.00 -8.50
N VAL A 56 -23.57 0.19 -8.38
CA VAL A 56 -23.02 1.25 -7.52
C VAL A 56 -23.22 0.85 -6.06
N VAL A 57 -22.19 1.06 -5.24
CA VAL A 57 -22.26 0.88 -3.79
C VAL A 57 -22.85 2.14 -3.18
N GLU A 58 -23.98 1.98 -2.49
CA GLU A 58 -24.67 3.08 -1.82
C GLU A 58 -23.89 3.60 -0.60
N GLY A 59 -23.99 4.90 -0.36
CA GLY A 59 -23.38 5.57 0.81
C GLY A 59 -21.87 5.80 0.67
N GLN A 60 -21.19 5.88 1.82
CA GLN A 60 -19.75 6.14 1.92
C GLN A 60 -19.11 5.09 2.81
N PRO A 61 -18.94 3.84 2.32
CA PRO A 61 -18.35 2.79 3.12
C PRO A 61 -16.88 3.11 3.44
N ARG A 62 -16.41 2.57 4.56
CA ARG A 62 -14.98 2.59 4.92
C ARG A 62 -14.15 1.91 3.83
N TYR A 63 -13.02 2.50 3.47
CA TYR A 63 -11.97 1.83 2.68
C TYR A 63 -11.10 0.95 3.58
N GLY A 64 -10.84 -0.28 3.14
CA GLY A 64 -9.79 -1.13 3.70
C GLY A 64 -8.48 -0.98 2.93
N VAL A 65 -7.50 -1.81 3.30
CA VAL A 65 -6.27 -1.96 2.51
C VAL A 65 -6.66 -2.47 1.11
N PRO A 66 -6.25 -1.82 0.01
CA PRO A 66 -6.71 -2.17 -1.34
C PRO A 66 -6.38 -3.59 -1.79
N VAL A 67 -5.35 -4.22 -1.22
CA VAL A 67 -4.92 -5.58 -1.54
C VAL A 67 -4.84 -6.42 -0.26
N ALA A 68 -5.61 -7.49 -0.19
CA ALA A 68 -5.59 -8.46 0.90
C ALA A 68 -4.37 -9.39 0.81
N ASN A 69 -3.99 -9.95 1.96
CA ASN A 69 -2.99 -11.01 2.08
C ASN A 69 -1.61 -10.63 1.51
N ILE A 70 -1.20 -9.37 1.67
CA ILE A 70 0.15 -8.92 1.31
C ILE A 70 1.18 -9.72 2.12
N GLY A 71 2.08 -10.42 1.43
CA GLY A 71 3.08 -11.28 2.06
C GLY A 71 4.36 -10.56 2.51
N LYS A 72 4.67 -9.39 1.93
CA LYS A 72 5.89 -8.61 2.23
C LYS A 72 5.62 -7.13 2.08
N ILE A 73 6.18 -6.34 2.99
CA ILE A 73 6.23 -4.87 2.90
C ILE A 73 7.71 -4.50 2.99
N ILE A 74 8.27 -4.05 1.87
CA ILE A 74 9.66 -3.60 1.77
C ILE A 74 9.60 -2.09 1.61
N ALA A 75 10.23 -1.36 2.53
CA ALA A 75 10.31 0.09 2.54
C ALA A 75 11.74 0.54 2.25
N VAL A 76 11.87 1.75 1.70
CA VAL A 76 13.14 2.35 1.30
C VAL A 76 13.38 3.61 2.12
N GLY A 77 14.48 3.68 2.85
CA GLY A 77 14.87 4.86 3.59
C GLY A 77 15.69 5.84 2.75
N LEU A 78 15.62 7.13 3.09
CA LEU A 78 16.45 8.21 2.52
C LEU A 78 16.38 8.31 0.98
N ASN A 79 15.18 8.13 0.42
CA ASN A 79 14.98 8.06 -1.04
C ASN A 79 14.53 9.39 -1.69
N TYR A 80 14.52 10.48 -0.94
CA TYR A 80 14.32 11.84 -1.47
C TYR A 80 15.57 12.67 -1.19
N ALA A 81 16.15 13.27 -2.24
CA ALA A 81 17.40 14.03 -2.15
C ALA A 81 17.31 15.20 -1.14
N ASP A 82 16.17 15.87 -1.10
CA ASP A 82 15.92 16.98 -0.16
C ASP A 82 15.88 16.49 1.29
N HIS A 83 15.34 15.28 1.53
CA HIS A 83 15.33 14.67 2.86
C HIS A 83 16.72 14.25 3.34
N ALA A 84 17.59 13.80 2.42
CA ALA A 84 18.99 13.51 2.71
C ALA A 84 19.76 14.80 3.06
N ALA A 85 19.50 15.88 2.33
CA ALA A 85 20.10 17.19 2.56
C ALA A 85 19.66 17.80 3.91
N GLU A 86 18.36 17.74 4.25
CA GLU A 86 17.81 18.22 5.54
C GLU A 86 18.38 17.46 6.74
N SER A 87 18.67 16.17 6.59
CA SER A 87 19.22 15.32 7.65
C SER A 87 20.74 15.40 7.78
N ASN A 88 21.42 16.15 6.88
CA ASN A 88 22.88 16.26 6.79
C ASN A 88 23.59 14.89 6.72
N LEU A 89 22.92 13.91 6.10
CA LEU A 89 23.44 12.55 5.94
C LEU A 89 24.03 12.39 4.52
N PRO A 90 25.15 11.68 4.36
CA PRO A 90 25.67 11.38 3.02
C PRO A 90 24.64 10.53 2.26
N VAL A 91 24.50 10.80 0.96
CA VAL A 91 23.66 9.97 0.07
C VAL A 91 24.19 8.53 0.14
N PRO A 92 23.37 7.55 0.53
CA PRO A 92 23.81 6.16 0.61
C PRO A 92 24.29 5.64 -0.76
N PRO A 93 25.36 4.81 -0.81
CA PRO A 93 25.83 4.21 -2.06
C PRO A 93 24.89 3.13 -2.59
N GLU A 94 23.97 2.64 -1.76
CA GLU A 94 22.91 1.69 -2.10
C GLU A 94 21.61 2.06 -1.36
N PRO A 95 20.42 1.74 -1.92
CA PRO A 95 19.15 1.97 -1.23
C PRO A 95 19.09 1.25 0.12
N ILE A 96 18.65 1.96 1.16
CA ILE A 96 18.48 1.36 2.49
C ILE A 96 17.12 0.67 2.55
N TYR A 97 17.12 -0.66 2.64
CA TYR A 97 15.90 -1.44 2.79
C TYR A 97 15.60 -1.80 4.24
N PHE A 98 14.34 -1.75 4.60
CA PHE A 98 13.81 -2.33 5.83
C PHE A 98 12.41 -2.89 5.59
N THR A 99 11.89 -3.62 6.57
CA THR A 99 10.55 -4.21 6.49
C THR A 99 9.62 -3.60 7.53
N LYS A 100 8.34 -3.50 7.16
CA LYS A 100 7.24 -3.33 8.11
C LYS A 100 6.56 -4.67 8.32
N ALA A 101 6.09 -4.93 9.54
CA ALA A 101 5.29 -6.11 9.80
C ALA A 101 3.98 -6.02 9.01
N THR A 102 3.48 -7.14 8.47
CA THR A 102 2.20 -7.14 7.74
C THR A 102 1.02 -6.80 8.64
N SER A 103 1.13 -6.99 9.96
CA SER A 103 0.14 -6.55 10.95
C SER A 103 0.02 -5.02 11.07
N SER A 104 1.02 -4.27 10.58
CA SER A 104 0.97 -2.80 10.57
C SER A 104 -0.03 -2.24 9.56
N LEU A 105 -0.47 -3.02 8.57
CA LEU A 105 -1.42 -2.59 7.55
C LEU A 105 -2.77 -2.17 8.14
N SER A 106 -3.24 -1.01 7.72
CA SER A 106 -4.56 -0.49 8.06
C SER A 106 -5.17 0.25 6.88
N GLY A 107 -6.50 0.40 6.90
CA GLY A 107 -7.19 1.21 5.91
C GLY A 107 -6.68 2.67 5.91
N PRO A 108 -6.84 3.40 4.80
CA PRO A 108 -6.29 4.75 4.64
C PRO A 108 -6.77 5.75 5.70
N ASN A 109 -7.98 5.54 6.22
CA ASN A 109 -8.65 6.39 7.20
C ASN A 109 -8.90 5.66 8.52
N ASP A 110 -8.26 4.52 8.75
CA ASP A 110 -8.32 3.84 10.04
C ASP A 110 -7.52 4.61 11.10
N ASP A 111 -7.91 4.44 12.36
CA ASP A 111 -7.15 4.99 13.48
C ASP A 111 -5.72 4.41 13.51
N VAL A 112 -4.75 5.31 13.71
CA VAL A 112 -3.37 4.95 14.03
C VAL A 112 -3.23 4.89 15.55
N ILE A 113 -2.99 3.69 16.07
CA ILE A 113 -2.93 3.42 17.50
C ILE A 113 -1.55 3.81 18.02
N LYS A 114 -1.52 4.73 18.99
CA LYS A 114 -0.29 5.07 19.72
C LYS A 114 0.18 3.88 20.58
N PRO A 115 1.36 3.28 20.31
CA PRO A 115 1.88 2.20 21.14
C PRO A 115 2.21 2.67 22.56
N ARG A 116 2.22 1.73 23.50
CA ARG A 116 2.69 2.01 24.88
C ARG A 116 4.13 2.53 24.83
N ASP A 117 4.41 3.55 25.64
CA ASP A 117 5.72 4.22 25.75
C ASP A 117 6.17 4.97 24.48
N ALA A 118 5.31 5.13 23.48
CA ALA A 118 5.60 5.98 22.33
C ALA A 118 5.66 7.45 22.77
N THR A 119 6.72 8.15 22.36
CA THR A 119 7.01 9.53 22.73
C THR A 119 7.24 10.44 21.53
N LYS A 120 7.60 9.88 20.36
CA LYS A 120 8.01 10.59 19.14
C LYS A 120 7.38 9.93 17.91
N MET A 121 6.05 9.89 17.87
CA MET A 121 5.32 9.43 16.68
C MET A 121 5.44 10.45 15.56
N ASP A 122 5.54 9.95 14.33
CA ASP A 122 5.79 10.75 13.14
C ASP A 122 5.15 10.08 11.91
N TRP A 123 4.88 10.89 10.88
CA TRP A 123 4.22 10.49 9.65
C TRP A 123 5.18 10.66 8.47
N GLU A 124 5.05 9.79 7.46
CA GLU A 124 5.86 9.83 6.23
C GLU A 124 4.96 9.40 5.07
N VAL A 125 4.57 10.33 4.19
CA VAL A 125 3.71 10.01 3.04
C VAL A 125 4.57 9.52 1.89
N GLU A 126 4.28 8.31 1.44
CA GLU A 126 5.11 7.56 0.51
C GLU A 126 4.28 7.01 -0.65
N LEU A 127 4.93 6.84 -1.81
CA LEU A 127 4.40 6.08 -2.93
C LEU A 127 4.61 4.58 -2.67
N GLY A 128 3.53 3.83 -2.56
CA GLY A 128 3.57 2.38 -2.53
C GLY A 128 3.49 1.78 -3.93
N ILE A 129 4.28 0.74 -4.18
CA ILE A 129 4.31 0.00 -5.45
C ILE A 129 3.77 -1.41 -5.21
N ILE A 130 2.73 -1.80 -5.94
CA ILE A 130 2.17 -3.16 -5.89
C ILE A 130 2.75 -3.96 -7.04
N ILE A 131 3.37 -5.10 -6.72
CA ILE A 131 3.99 -5.99 -7.69
C ILE A 131 2.94 -6.96 -8.26
N GLY A 132 2.79 -6.96 -9.59
CA GLY A 132 1.84 -7.81 -10.33
C GLY A 132 2.47 -9.03 -11.02
N LYS A 133 3.80 -9.14 -11.00
CA LYS A 133 4.53 -10.27 -11.60
C LYS A 133 5.73 -10.61 -10.73
N THR A 134 5.96 -11.91 -10.50
CA THR A 134 7.10 -12.40 -9.72
C THR A 134 8.40 -11.76 -10.21
N CYS A 135 9.13 -11.12 -9.29
CA CYS A 135 10.41 -10.47 -9.57
C CYS A 135 11.55 -11.37 -9.10
N ARG A 136 12.50 -11.67 -9.98
CA ARG A 136 13.74 -12.39 -9.66
C ARG A 136 14.80 -12.02 -10.69
N TYR A 137 15.91 -11.41 -10.24
CA TYR A 137 17.02 -10.97 -11.10
C TYR A 137 16.53 -10.24 -12.36
N ILE A 138 15.65 -9.25 -12.16
CA ILE A 138 15.10 -8.45 -13.26
C ILE A 138 16.05 -7.29 -13.56
N ASP A 139 16.20 -6.96 -14.84
CA ASP A 139 16.92 -5.77 -15.26
C ASP A 139 16.09 -4.52 -14.97
N ALA A 140 16.78 -3.40 -14.72
CA ALA A 140 16.12 -2.12 -14.41
C ALA A 140 15.18 -1.66 -15.53
N ALA A 141 15.53 -1.93 -16.79
CA ALA A 141 14.71 -1.60 -17.95
C ALA A 141 13.36 -2.34 -17.99
N ASP A 142 13.28 -3.52 -17.37
CA ASP A 142 12.08 -4.35 -17.36
C ASP A 142 11.24 -4.16 -16.09
N ALA A 143 11.73 -3.40 -15.10
CA ALA A 143 11.15 -3.32 -13.77
C ALA A 143 9.68 -2.86 -13.78
N LEU A 144 9.33 -1.85 -14.57
CA LEU A 144 7.95 -1.34 -14.64
C LEU A 144 6.99 -2.35 -15.27
N SER A 145 7.47 -3.27 -16.11
CA SER A 145 6.62 -4.35 -16.66
C SER A 145 6.22 -5.41 -15.63
N HIS A 146 6.68 -5.29 -14.38
CA HIS A 146 6.29 -6.14 -13.25
C HIS A 146 5.34 -5.46 -12.26
N VAL A 147 5.07 -4.16 -12.44
CA VAL A 147 4.25 -3.36 -11.52
C VAL A 147 2.77 -3.49 -11.87
N ALA A 148 1.95 -3.93 -10.91
CA ALA A 148 0.50 -3.94 -11.04
C ALA A 148 -0.08 -2.52 -10.98
N GLY A 149 0.50 -1.69 -10.12
CA GLY A 149 0.04 -0.34 -9.89
C GLY A 149 0.61 0.28 -8.63
N TYR A 150 -0.01 1.37 -8.20
CA TYR A 150 0.47 2.25 -7.15
C TYR A 150 -0.61 2.53 -6.10
N VAL A 151 -0.18 2.78 -4.87
CA VAL A 151 -1.03 3.17 -3.73
C VAL A 151 -0.37 4.32 -2.96
N LEU A 152 -1.14 5.08 -2.20
CA LEU A 152 -0.57 5.97 -1.18
C LEU A 152 -0.35 5.17 0.11
N VAL A 153 0.78 5.42 0.78
CA VAL A 153 1.13 4.79 2.05
C VAL A 153 1.55 5.88 3.04
N ASN A 154 1.16 5.74 4.30
CA ASN A 154 1.79 6.47 5.39
C ASN A 154 2.73 5.53 6.16
N ASP A 155 4.04 5.73 6.04
CA ASP A 155 5.07 4.98 6.76
C ASP A 155 5.26 5.54 8.19
N VAL A 156 4.19 5.41 8.98
CA VAL A 156 4.16 5.88 10.37
C VAL A 156 5.32 5.29 11.15
N SER A 157 5.96 6.16 11.93
CA SER A 157 7.17 5.86 12.66
C SER A 157 7.05 6.27 14.12
N GLU A 158 7.60 5.47 15.03
CA GLU A 158 7.97 5.90 16.37
C GLU A 158 9.49 6.07 16.40
N ARG A 159 9.95 7.32 16.48
CA ARG A 159 11.37 7.66 16.29
C ARG A 159 12.26 7.23 17.47
N ALA A 160 11.74 7.19 18.69
CA ALA A 160 12.50 6.69 19.84
C ALA A 160 12.74 5.17 19.69
N PHE A 161 11.74 4.41 19.25
CA PHE A 161 11.86 2.98 19.01
C PHE A 161 12.74 2.69 17.80
N GLN A 162 12.65 3.52 16.77
CA GLN A 162 13.47 3.41 15.56
C GLN A 162 14.95 3.71 15.83
N LYS A 163 15.25 4.80 16.56
CA LYS A 163 16.62 5.36 16.67
C LYS A 163 17.32 5.04 18.00
N GLU A 164 16.56 4.80 19.08
CA GLU A 164 17.12 4.69 20.45
C GLU A 164 17.05 3.25 21.00
N ARG A 165 16.41 2.31 20.29
CA ARG A 165 16.29 0.89 20.71
C ARG A 165 17.13 -0.05 19.85
N GLY A 166 18.28 0.41 19.37
CA GLY A 166 19.23 -0.35 18.56
C GLY A 166 19.12 -0.06 17.06
N THR A 167 19.70 -0.94 16.23
CA THR A 167 19.92 -0.65 14.80
C THR A 167 18.78 -1.05 13.87
N GLN A 168 17.81 -1.84 14.34
CA GLN A 168 16.76 -2.42 13.51
C GLN A 168 15.51 -1.54 13.48
N TRP A 169 15.24 -0.91 12.33
CA TRP A 169 14.16 0.08 12.19
C TRP A 169 12.75 -0.50 12.36
N VAL A 170 12.56 -1.81 12.12
CA VAL A 170 11.27 -2.50 12.30
C VAL A 170 10.63 -2.25 13.67
N LYS A 171 11.44 -1.99 14.71
CA LYS A 171 10.95 -1.69 16.07
C LYS A 171 10.10 -0.42 16.15
N GLY A 172 10.44 0.61 15.38
CA GLY A 172 9.67 1.86 15.30
C GLY A 172 8.77 1.93 14.07
N LYS A 173 8.92 1.01 13.12
CA LYS A 173 8.23 1.02 11.83
C LYS A 173 7.13 -0.05 11.72
N GLY A 174 7.15 -1.07 12.56
CA GLY A 174 6.31 -2.27 12.42
C GLY A 174 5.18 -2.41 13.45
N CYS A 175 4.85 -1.37 14.22
CA CYS A 175 3.71 -1.42 15.14
C CYS A 175 2.39 -1.61 14.38
N ASP A 176 1.39 -2.21 15.02
CA ASP A 176 0.06 -2.34 14.43
C ASP A 176 -0.48 -0.96 14.02
N THR A 177 -1.19 -0.90 12.89
CA THR A 177 -1.73 0.34 12.27
C THR A 177 -0.70 1.36 11.76
N PHE A 178 0.61 1.05 11.77
CA PHE A 178 1.64 1.98 11.27
C PHE A 178 1.82 1.98 9.74
N CYS A 179 0.97 1.29 8.99
CA CYS A 179 0.97 1.29 7.53
C CYS A 179 -0.42 1.56 6.95
N PRO A 180 -1.05 2.73 7.22
CA PRO A 180 -2.23 3.17 6.49
C PRO A 180 -1.94 3.15 4.98
N THR A 181 -2.75 2.41 4.22
CA THR A 181 -2.52 2.17 2.79
C THR A 181 -3.83 2.29 2.02
N GLY A 182 -3.83 3.07 0.93
CA GLY A 182 -5.00 3.22 0.06
C GLY A 182 -5.17 4.64 -0.48
N PRO A 183 -6.40 5.13 -0.71
CA PRO A 183 -7.69 4.41 -0.60
C PRO A 183 -7.94 3.35 -1.67
N TRP A 184 -7.17 3.38 -2.75
CA TRP A 184 -7.25 2.41 -3.84
C TRP A 184 -5.87 2.16 -4.46
N LEU A 185 -5.75 1.02 -5.13
CA LEU A 185 -4.70 0.70 -6.08
C LEU A 185 -5.05 1.31 -7.44
N VAL A 186 -4.22 2.24 -7.92
CA VAL A 186 -4.28 2.73 -9.30
C VAL A 186 -3.42 1.81 -10.16
N THR A 187 -3.97 1.21 -11.21
CA THR A 187 -3.19 0.34 -12.10
C THR A 187 -2.15 1.13 -12.89
N ALA A 188 -1.05 0.47 -13.27
CA ALA A 188 0.12 1.15 -13.86
C ALA A 188 -0.09 1.79 -15.25
N ASP A 189 -1.25 1.53 -15.86
CA ASP A 189 -1.66 2.04 -17.17
C ASP A 189 -2.55 3.31 -17.12
N GLU A 190 -2.88 3.79 -15.91
CA GLU A 190 -3.45 5.13 -15.66
C GLU A 190 -2.36 6.20 -15.52
#